data_AF-A0A133V0M4-F1
#
_entry.id   AF-A0A133V0M4-F1
#
_cell.length_a   1.000
_cell.length_b   1.000
_cell.length_c   1.000
_cell.angle_alpha   90.00
_cell.angle_beta   90.00
_cell.angle_gamma   90.00
#
_symmetry.space_group_name_H-M   'P 1'
#
loop_
_entity.id
_entity.type
_entity.pdbx_description
1 polymer ?
#
loop_
_entity_poly.entity_id
_entity_poly.type
_entity_poly.pdbx_seq_one_letter_code
_entity_poly.pdbx_strand_id
1 'polypeptide(L)'
;MKAISHRLASRVKHLRRNGFSYKEIAEKLPVSVGTSYNYAKDVKVMPAGMKRLKSRQGNGRPPKEVSIVKELTVEKTRIISHCLFDVSVIINNGDYVVKYTNASHGLIRQFVSGMRKIYGMSPGDIRLYQGKNHPWWEVMYRSKRVVEDLLRYSPTYSTSNNVGLPKGIARKRKFIQTFLRAFWDDEGCIAQSGALTLYSNSRRLILDAKQLHEKLGIRCSVYRKKSCFVLRVKGGLENLRRFQRKVGVTESIIVRGKAIGSKKRAVLANFLASYKSK
;
A
#
# COMPACT_ATOMS: atom_id res chain seq x y z
N MET A 1 13.49 7.01 45.50
CA MET A 1 12.08 6.60 45.29
C MET A 1 11.60 5.90 46.54
N LYS A 2 10.46 6.29 47.13
CA LYS A 2 9.87 5.55 48.25
C LYS A 2 9.39 4.19 47.75
N ALA A 3 9.79 3.11 48.43
CA ALA A 3 9.33 1.77 48.12
C ALA A 3 7.83 1.64 48.43
N ILE A 4 7.07 1.00 47.55
CA ILE A 4 5.65 0.71 47.81
C ILE A 4 5.51 -0.57 48.64
N SER A 5 4.37 -0.73 49.33
CA SER A 5 4.09 -1.95 50.08
C SER A 5 4.09 -3.20 49.19
N HIS A 6 4.47 -4.34 49.75
CA HIS A 6 4.52 -5.61 49.04
C HIS A 6 3.16 -5.98 48.40
N ARG A 7 2.06 -5.67 49.09
CA ARG A 7 0.69 -5.86 48.58
C ARG A 7 0.44 -5.03 47.33
N LEU A 8 0.87 -3.77 47.32
CA LEU A 8 0.68 -2.86 46.18
C LEU A 8 1.55 -3.28 44.98
N ALA A 9 2.81 -3.67 45.23
CA ALA A 9 3.70 -4.23 44.20
C ALA A 9 3.10 -5.49 43.55
N SER A 10 2.50 -6.38 44.35
CA SER A 10 1.84 -7.59 43.85
C SER A 10 0.64 -7.28 42.94
N ARG A 11 -0.18 -6.29 43.30
CA ARG A 11 -1.32 -5.83 42.47
C ARG A 11 -0.85 -5.21 41.16
N VAL A 12 0.21 -4.41 41.18
CA VAL A 12 0.86 -3.85 39.97
C VAL A 12 1.29 -4.97 39.02
N LYS A 13 2.01 -5.98 39.54
CA LYS A 13 2.45 -7.15 38.74
C LYS A 13 1.26 -7.94 38.20
N HIS A 14 0.22 -8.16 38.99
CA HIS A 14 -1.00 -8.87 38.58
C HIS A 14 -1.72 -8.17 37.42
N LEU A 15 -1.96 -6.86 37.54
CA LEU A 15 -2.55 -6.08 36.45
C LEU A 15 -1.68 -6.12 35.19
N ARG A 16 -0.34 -6.07 35.35
CA ARG A 16 0.55 -6.18 34.20
C ARG A 16 0.44 -7.53 33.49
N ARG A 17 0.39 -8.65 34.22
CA ARG A 17 0.18 -10.00 33.66
C ARG A 17 -1.11 -10.09 32.85
N ASN A 18 -2.16 -9.40 33.29
CA ASN A 18 -3.46 -9.31 32.62
C ASN A 18 -3.51 -8.30 31.46
N GLY A 19 -2.37 -7.72 31.06
CA GLY A 19 -2.31 -6.86 29.89
C GLY A 19 -2.84 -5.45 30.11
N PHE A 20 -2.72 -4.92 31.33
CA PHE A 20 -2.87 -3.49 31.56
C PHE A 20 -1.55 -2.77 31.24
N SER A 21 -1.65 -1.60 30.61
CA SER A 21 -0.54 -0.68 30.38
C SER A 21 -0.13 -0.01 31.69
N TYR A 22 1.09 0.52 31.76
CA TYR A 22 1.57 1.22 32.96
C TYR A 22 0.69 2.41 33.34
N LYS A 23 0.08 3.09 32.36
CA LYS A 23 -0.87 4.18 32.59
C LYS A 23 -2.16 3.69 33.23
N GLU A 24 -2.75 2.61 32.72
CA GLU A 24 -3.97 2.03 33.29
C GLU A 24 -3.75 1.46 34.70
N ILE A 25 -2.54 0.98 34.97
CA ILE A 25 -2.16 0.52 36.32
C ILE A 25 -2.14 1.72 37.28
N ALA A 26 -1.52 2.84 36.87
CA ALA A 26 -1.48 4.08 37.64
C ALA A 26 -2.86 4.74 37.83
N GLU A 27 -3.80 4.53 36.90
CA GLU A 27 -5.20 4.98 37.05
C GLU A 27 -5.99 4.10 38.03
N LYS A 28 -5.62 2.81 38.17
CA LYS A 28 -6.34 1.83 39.01
C LYS A 28 -5.77 1.68 40.42
N LEU A 29 -4.54 2.10 40.64
CA LEU A 29 -3.81 1.93 41.88
C LEU A 29 -3.18 3.27 42.28
N PRO A 30 -3.00 3.55 43.58
CA PRO A 30 -2.38 4.79 44.05
C PRO A 30 -0.85 4.77 43.84
N VAL A 31 -0.42 4.68 42.58
CA VAL A 31 0.99 4.65 42.16
C VAL A 31 1.18 5.49 40.91
N SER A 32 2.36 6.08 40.74
CA SER A 32 2.70 6.80 39.50
C SER A 32 2.90 5.84 38.32
N VAL A 33 2.90 6.37 37.10
CA VAL A 33 3.26 5.60 35.89
C VAL A 33 4.70 5.06 35.98
N GLY A 34 5.64 5.87 36.50
CA GLY A 34 7.04 5.46 36.70
C GLY A 34 7.17 4.34 37.73
N THR A 35 6.41 4.43 38.84
CA THR A 35 6.32 3.34 39.83
C THR A 35 5.72 2.08 39.21
N SER A 36 4.66 2.20 38.41
CA SER A 36 4.06 1.06 37.70
C SER A 36 5.05 0.38 36.74
N TYR A 37 5.85 1.17 36.02
CA TYR A 37 6.91 0.67 35.15
C TYR A 37 8.00 -0.07 35.95
N ASN A 38 8.56 0.56 36.98
CA ASN A 38 9.66 -0.01 37.75
C ASN A 38 9.32 -1.36 38.38
N TYR A 39 8.09 -1.53 38.85
CA TYR A 39 7.65 -2.78 39.49
C TYR A 39 7.11 -3.83 38.52
N ALA A 40 6.91 -3.50 37.25
CA ALA A 40 6.27 -4.39 36.28
C ALA A 40 6.97 -4.52 34.91
N LYS A 41 8.11 -3.86 34.70
CA LYS A 41 8.87 -3.92 33.43
C LYS A 41 9.30 -5.34 33.06
N ASP A 42 9.66 -6.15 34.07
CA ASP A 42 10.14 -7.53 33.88
C ASP A 42 9.01 -8.57 33.97
N VAL A 43 7.76 -8.13 34.10
CA VAL A 43 6.61 -9.04 34.23
C VAL A 43 6.16 -9.49 32.84
N LYS A 44 6.31 -10.80 32.58
CA LYS A 44 5.77 -11.44 31.37
C LYS A 44 4.25 -11.33 31.32
N VAL A 45 3.73 -10.74 30.25
CA VAL A 45 2.29 -10.59 30.01
C VAL A 45 1.73 -11.92 29.50
N MET A 46 0.58 -12.35 30.03
CA MET A 46 -0.09 -13.58 29.58
C MET A 46 -0.65 -13.42 28.15
N PRO A 47 -0.85 -14.51 27.38
CA PRO A 47 -1.41 -14.43 26.03
C PRO A 47 -2.73 -13.63 25.92
N ALA A 48 -3.64 -13.84 26.87
CA ALA A 48 -4.91 -13.08 26.95
C ALA A 48 -4.67 -11.57 27.19
N GLY A 49 -3.74 -11.23 28.08
CA GLY A 49 -3.32 -9.85 28.32
C GLY A 49 -2.63 -9.22 27.10
N MET A 50 -1.87 -10.01 26.34
CA MET A 50 -1.25 -9.54 25.10
C MET A 50 -2.31 -9.22 24.04
N LYS A 51 -3.36 -10.05 23.93
CA LYS A 51 -4.52 -9.78 23.05
C LYS A 51 -5.21 -8.47 23.43
N ARG A 52 -5.38 -8.20 24.73
CA ARG A 52 -5.93 -6.95 25.26
C ARG A 52 -5.04 -5.73 24.97
N LEU A 53 -3.72 -5.84 25.20
CA LEU A 53 -2.79 -4.75 24.90
C LEU A 53 -2.78 -4.44 23.41
N LYS A 54 -2.80 -5.45 22.54
CA LYS A 54 -2.85 -5.28 21.08
C LYS A 54 -4.16 -4.63 20.63
N SER A 55 -5.30 -5.01 21.20
CA SER A 55 -6.58 -4.36 20.88
C SER A 55 -6.66 -2.91 21.36
N ARG A 56 -5.99 -2.58 22.48
CA ARG A 56 -5.93 -1.20 23.01
C ARG A 56 -4.84 -0.32 22.40
N GLN A 57 -3.70 -0.86 21.97
CA GLN A 57 -2.68 -0.08 21.26
C GLN A 57 -3.20 0.45 19.91
N GLY A 58 -4.25 -0.16 19.34
CA GLY A 58 -5.01 0.40 18.22
C GLY A 58 -5.90 1.61 18.58
N ASN A 59 -6.20 1.83 19.86
CA ASN A 59 -7.20 2.79 20.36
C ASN A 59 -6.63 3.89 21.29
N GLY A 60 -5.32 3.93 21.54
CA GLY A 60 -4.71 4.74 22.62
C GLY A 60 -4.41 6.21 22.33
N ARG A 61 -4.49 6.65 21.06
CA ARG A 61 -4.62 8.07 20.73
C ARG A 61 -6.04 8.26 20.22
N PRO A 62 -6.77 9.31 20.61
CA PRO A 62 -8.00 9.66 19.89
C PRO A 62 -7.65 9.64 18.41
N PRO A 63 -8.37 8.88 17.57
CA PRO A 63 -8.02 8.77 16.17
C PRO A 63 -7.95 10.19 15.65
N LYS A 64 -6.76 10.61 15.19
CA LYS A 64 -6.64 11.88 14.46
C LYS A 64 -7.78 11.90 13.47
N GLU A 65 -8.60 12.94 13.52
CA GLU A 65 -9.80 12.99 12.72
C GLU A 65 -9.41 12.76 11.26
N VAL A 66 -9.94 11.68 10.68
CA VAL A 66 -9.63 11.32 9.31
C VAL A 66 -10.33 12.33 8.41
N SER A 67 -9.57 13.23 7.79
CA SER A 67 -10.08 14.13 6.77
C SER A 67 -10.47 13.31 5.54
N ILE A 68 -11.74 13.33 5.12
CA ILE A 68 -12.15 12.71 3.86
C ILE A 68 -12.28 13.82 2.82
N VAL A 69 -11.28 13.93 1.94
CA VAL A 69 -11.39 14.75 0.74
C VAL A 69 -12.38 14.06 -0.21
N LYS A 70 -13.58 14.64 -0.36
CA LYS A 70 -14.65 14.03 -1.19
C LYS A 70 -14.28 14.02 -2.67
N GLU A 71 -13.63 15.06 -3.14
CA GLU A 71 -13.23 15.18 -4.54
C GLU A 71 -12.06 14.26 -4.88
N LEU A 72 -12.07 13.74 -6.11
CA LEU A 72 -10.97 12.95 -6.63
C LEU A 72 -9.81 13.89 -7.00
N THR A 73 -8.68 13.75 -6.32
CA THR A 73 -7.42 14.44 -6.62
C THR A 73 -6.44 13.49 -7.30
N VAL A 74 -5.28 14.00 -7.75
CA VAL A 74 -4.22 13.15 -8.32
C VAL A 74 -3.68 12.18 -7.26
N GLU A 75 -3.46 12.62 -6.04
CA GLU A 75 -2.95 11.77 -4.96
C GLU A 75 -3.99 10.73 -4.52
N LYS A 76 -5.26 11.11 -4.43
CA LYS A 76 -6.34 10.14 -4.14
C LYS A 76 -6.49 9.12 -5.27
N THR A 77 -6.40 9.57 -6.52
CA THR A 77 -6.35 8.70 -7.71
C THR A 77 -5.22 7.69 -7.59
N ARG A 78 -4.02 8.13 -7.21
CA ARG A 78 -2.86 7.25 -7.03
C ARG A 78 -3.09 6.20 -5.95
N ILE A 79 -3.63 6.58 -4.79
CA ILE A 79 -3.98 5.63 -3.71
C ILE A 79 -4.97 4.58 -4.20
N ILE A 80 -6.09 5.01 -4.80
CA ILE A 80 -7.13 4.13 -5.36
C ILE A 80 -6.54 3.18 -6.41
N SER A 81 -5.58 3.67 -7.20
CA SER A 81 -4.95 2.86 -8.25
C SER A 81 -4.11 1.74 -7.63
N HIS A 82 -3.24 2.04 -6.66
CA HIS A 82 -2.48 1.01 -5.95
C HIS A 82 -3.38 0.00 -5.22
N CYS A 83 -4.56 0.43 -4.72
CA CYS A 83 -5.61 -0.46 -4.19
C CYS A 83 -6.00 -1.59 -5.15
N LEU A 84 -5.98 -1.37 -6.48
CA LEU A 84 -6.32 -2.44 -7.43
C LEU A 84 -5.22 -3.46 -7.69
N PHE A 85 -4.01 -3.22 -7.20
CA PHE A 85 -2.82 -4.01 -7.55
C PHE A 85 -2.19 -4.57 -6.26
N ASP A 86 -1.18 -3.89 -5.73
CA ASP A 86 -0.36 -4.37 -4.62
C ASP A 86 -0.89 -3.99 -3.22
N VAL A 87 -2.02 -3.28 -3.14
CA VAL A 87 -2.64 -2.89 -1.86
C VAL A 87 -3.85 -3.77 -1.55
N SER A 88 -3.85 -4.39 -0.38
CA SER A 88 -5.01 -5.09 0.17
C SER A 88 -5.90 -4.13 0.95
N VAL A 89 -7.20 -4.09 0.60
CA VAL A 89 -8.27 -3.42 1.37
C VAL A 89 -9.12 -4.50 2.02
N ILE A 90 -9.00 -4.65 3.35
CA ILE A 90 -9.51 -5.80 4.11
C ILE A 90 -10.57 -5.33 5.11
N ILE A 91 -11.70 -6.03 5.13
CA ILE A 91 -12.72 -5.95 6.18
C ILE A 91 -12.86 -7.35 6.78
N ASN A 92 -12.57 -7.51 8.07
CA ASN A 92 -12.70 -8.80 8.75
C ASN A 92 -13.08 -8.60 10.22
N ASN A 93 -14.22 -9.11 10.67
CA ASN A 93 -14.66 -9.07 12.08
C ASN A 93 -14.55 -7.68 12.75
N GLY A 94 -14.89 -6.62 12.00
CA GLY A 94 -14.79 -5.23 12.47
C GLY A 94 -13.41 -4.59 12.31
N ASP A 95 -12.39 -5.32 11.84
CA ASP A 95 -11.11 -4.76 11.43
C ASP A 95 -11.19 -4.18 10.01
N TYR A 96 -10.74 -2.93 9.86
CA TYR A 96 -10.70 -2.21 8.58
C TYR A 96 -9.25 -1.83 8.27
N VAL A 97 -8.62 -2.57 7.36
CA VAL A 97 -7.19 -2.49 7.11
C VAL A 97 -6.90 -2.13 5.65
N VAL A 98 -6.01 -1.16 5.45
CA VAL A 98 -5.36 -0.90 4.16
C VAL A 98 -3.89 -1.27 4.31
N LYS A 99 -3.42 -2.18 3.47
CA LYS A 99 -2.07 -2.74 3.55
C LYS A 99 -1.38 -2.66 2.20
N TYR A 100 -0.26 -1.95 2.10
CA TYR A 100 0.53 -1.88 0.86
C TYR A 100 1.83 -2.63 1.04
N THR A 101 2.11 -3.58 0.15
CA THR A 101 3.37 -4.33 0.15
C THR A 101 4.08 -4.18 -1.18
N ASN A 102 5.31 -3.67 -1.19
CA ASN A 102 6.06 -3.47 -2.43
C ASN A 102 7.57 -3.50 -2.19
N ALA A 103 8.34 -3.97 -3.18
CA ALA A 103 9.80 -4.02 -3.11
C ALA A 103 10.46 -2.63 -3.32
N SER A 104 9.76 -1.69 -3.96
CA SER A 104 10.24 -0.32 -4.13
C SER A 104 9.93 0.53 -2.90
N HIS A 105 10.97 0.85 -2.14
CA HIS A 105 10.88 1.83 -1.05
C HIS A 105 10.36 3.20 -1.53
N GLY A 106 10.65 3.59 -2.77
CA GLY A 106 10.17 4.85 -3.35
C GLY A 106 8.64 4.88 -3.51
N LEU A 107 8.04 3.77 -3.98
CA LEU A 107 6.58 3.65 -4.07
C LEU A 107 5.93 3.64 -2.69
N ILE A 108 6.54 2.96 -1.71
CA ILE A 108 6.05 2.92 -0.32
C ILE A 108 6.04 4.31 0.30
N ARG A 109 7.13 5.07 0.17
CA ARG A 109 7.19 6.48 0.64
C ARG A 109 6.14 7.34 -0.05
N GLN A 110 5.93 7.15 -1.35
CA GLN A 110 4.94 7.88 -2.13
C GLN A 110 3.51 7.58 -1.67
N PHE A 111 3.20 6.32 -1.39
CA PHE A 111 1.92 5.89 -0.83
C PHE A 111 1.71 6.47 0.56
N VAL A 112 2.70 6.39 1.46
CA VAL A 112 2.66 6.97 2.82
C VAL A 112 2.42 8.48 2.78
N SER A 113 3.13 9.19 1.90
CA SER A 113 2.93 10.63 1.69
C SER A 113 1.50 10.93 1.20
N GLY A 114 0.98 10.11 0.27
CA GLY A 114 -0.40 10.22 -0.21
C GLY A 114 -1.42 10.00 0.91
N MET A 115 -1.27 8.94 1.71
CA MET A 115 -2.15 8.64 2.83
C MET A 115 -2.16 9.76 3.87
N ARG A 116 -0.98 10.36 4.15
CA ARG A 116 -0.89 11.54 5.02
C ARG A 116 -1.59 12.75 4.43
N LYS A 117 -1.40 13.03 3.14
CA LYS A 117 -1.98 14.21 2.48
C LYS A 117 -3.50 14.11 2.33
N ILE A 118 -4.02 12.94 1.97
CA ILE A 118 -5.45 12.76 1.67
C ILE A 118 -6.25 12.47 2.95
N TYR A 119 -5.70 11.67 3.86
CA TYR A 119 -6.43 11.17 5.02
C TYR A 119 -5.90 11.67 6.36
N GLY A 120 -4.82 12.47 6.38
CA GLY A 120 -4.17 12.90 7.62
C GLY A 120 -3.49 11.76 8.40
N MET A 121 -3.31 10.60 7.77
CA MET A 121 -2.89 9.37 8.45
C MET A 121 -1.40 9.07 8.26
N SER A 122 -0.79 8.53 9.32
CA SER A 122 0.51 7.84 9.23
C SER A 122 0.29 6.35 9.41
N PRO A 123 1.16 5.48 8.85
CA PRO A 123 1.01 4.04 9.02
C PRO A 123 1.12 3.68 10.50
N GLY A 124 0.30 2.73 10.94
CA GLY A 124 0.37 2.19 12.30
C GLY A 124 1.50 1.17 12.46
N ASP A 125 2.00 0.63 11.35
CA ASP A 125 3.09 -0.33 11.31
C ASP A 125 3.83 -0.19 9.96
N ILE A 126 5.15 -0.33 10.00
CA ILE A 126 6.03 -0.40 8.83
C ILE A 126 6.94 -1.60 9.05
N ARG A 127 6.86 -2.58 8.16
CA ARG A 127 7.64 -3.82 8.25
C ARG A 127 8.58 -3.95 7.06
N LEU A 128 9.76 -4.49 7.34
CA LEU A 128 10.75 -4.86 6.34
C LEU A 128 10.89 -6.38 6.36
N TYR A 129 10.59 -7.01 5.22
CA TYR A 129 10.78 -8.44 5.02
C TYR A 129 12.00 -8.69 4.15
N GLN A 130 12.83 -9.65 4.52
CA GLN A 130 13.92 -10.11 3.65
C GLN A 130 13.32 -11.03 2.57
N GLY A 131 13.19 -10.51 1.35
CA GLY A 131 12.82 -11.32 0.20
C GLY A 131 14.05 -11.99 -0.43
N LYS A 132 13.83 -13.03 -1.24
CA LYS A 132 14.90 -13.82 -1.86
C LYS A 132 15.95 -12.99 -2.62
N ASN A 133 15.49 -11.95 -3.33
CA ASN A 133 16.36 -11.10 -4.14
C ASN A 133 16.38 -9.63 -3.69
N HIS A 134 15.32 -9.18 -3.04
CA HIS A 134 15.15 -7.80 -2.59
C HIS A 134 14.32 -7.76 -1.31
N PRO A 135 14.57 -6.76 -0.45
CA PRO A 135 13.69 -6.50 0.66
C PRO A 135 12.31 -6.05 0.17
N TRP A 136 11.28 -6.43 0.92
CA TRP A 136 9.91 -5.98 0.72
C TRP A 136 9.49 -5.12 1.89
N TRP A 137 8.86 -4.00 1.60
CA TRP A 137 8.30 -3.11 2.59
C TRP A 137 6.80 -3.32 2.66
N GLU A 138 6.26 -3.32 3.86
CA GLU A 138 4.82 -3.34 4.09
C GLU A 138 4.44 -2.19 5.00
N VAL A 139 3.41 -1.44 4.61
CA VAL A 139 2.83 -0.38 5.44
C VAL A 139 1.36 -0.67 5.68
N MET A 140 0.92 -0.50 6.92
CA MET A 140 -0.43 -0.86 7.34
C MET A 140 -1.15 0.32 7.99
N TYR A 141 -2.40 0.53 7.60
CA TYR A 141 -3.32 1.53 8.13
C TYR A 141 -4.57 0.83 8.66
N ARG A 142 -5.03 1.21 9.84
CA ARG A 142 -6.29 0.75 10.41
C ARG A 142 -7.26 1.92 10.50
N SER A 143 -8.29 1.93 9.68
CA SER A 143 -9.31 2.99 9.67
C SER A 143 -10.54 2.59 8.87
N LYS A 144 -11.67 2.47 9.57
CA LYS A 144 -12.99 2.25 8.95
C LYS A 144 -13.32 3.32 7.91
N ARG A 145 -13.14 4.59 8.27
CA ARG A 145 -13.43 5.74 7.41
C ARG A 145 -12.64 5.72 6.09
N VAL A 146 -11.36 5.33 6.13
CA VAL A 146 -10.54 5.23 4.92
C VAL A 146 -11.01 4.08 4.04
N VAL A 147 -11.23 2.89 4.62
CA VAL A 147 -11.69 1.73 3.86
C VAL A 147 -13.05 2.02 3.21
N GLU A 148 -14.00 2.58 3.95
CA GLU A 148 -15.32 2.95 3.42
C GLU A 148 -15.23 4.00 2.30
N ASP A 149 -14.34 5.00 2.43
CA ASP A 149 -14.11 5.98 1.35
C ASP A 149 -13.52 5.32 0.10
N LEU A 150 -12.54 4.44 0.24
CA LEU A 150 -11.95 3.72 -0.89
C LEU A 150 -13.01 2.84 -1.59
N LEU A 151 -13.88 2.17 -0.84
CA LEU A 151 -14.92 1.29 -1.40
C LEU A 151 -16.00 2.05 -2.21
N ARG A 152 -16.12 3.37 -2.05
CA ARG A 152 -17.01 4.20 -2.89
C ARG A 152 -16.56 4.23 -4.36
N TYR A 153 -15.25 4.05 -4.61
CA TYR A 153 -14.67 4.09 -5.95
C TYR A 153 -14.66 2.72 -6.64
N SER A 154 -14.50 1.65 -5.87
CA SER A 154 -14.62 0.27 -6.35
C SER A 154 -15.16 -0.62 -5.22
N PRO A 155 -16.24 -1.40 -5.45
CA PRO A 155 -16.85 -2.22 -4.40
C PRO A 155 -15.93 -3.35 -3.90
N THR A 156 -14.95 -3.72 -4.72
CA THR A 156 -13.86 -4.60 -4.35
C THR A 156 -12.62 -4.22 -5.13
N TYR A 157 -11.47 -4.54 -4.56
CA TYR A 157 -10.15 -4.27 -5.14
C TYR A 157 -9.44 -5.56 -5.59
N SER A 158 -10.08 -6.71 -5.42
CA SER A 158 -9.55 -8.00 -5.87
C SER A 158 -9.73 -8.16 -7.38
N THR A 159 -8.62 -8.27 -8.12
CA THR A 159 -8.67 -8.51 -9.58
C THR A 159 -9.23 -9.87 -9.97
N SER A 160 -9.28 -10.83 -9.04
CA SER A 160 -9.96 -12.11 -9.24
C SER A 160 -11.48 -11.97 -9.39
N ASN A 161 -12.07 -10.87 -8.90
CA ASN A 161 -13.51 -10.59 -9.01
C ASN A 161 -13.89 -9.86 -10.30
N ASN A 162 -13.04 -9.91 -11.34
CA ASN A 162 -13.27 -9.25 -12.63
C ASN A 162 -13.65 -7.74 -12.52
N VAL A 163 -13.00 -7.04 -11.59
CA VAL A 163 -13.22 -5.61 -11.30
C VAL A 163 -12.95 -4.74 -12.53
N GLY A 164 -13.68 -3.63 -12.67
CA GLY A 164 -13.44 -2.65 -13.73
C GLY A 164 -12.65 -1.43 -13.24
N LEU A 165 -12.61 -0.40 -14.09
CA LEU A 165 -12.04 0.88 -13.74
C LEU A 165 -12.80 1.56 -12.57
N PRO A 166 -12.10 2.08 -11.55
CA PRO A 166 -12.75 2.80 -10.46
C PRO A 166 -13.48 4.06 -10.93
N LYS A 167 -14.55 4.41 -10.22
CA LYS A 167 -15.40 5.56 -10.56
C LYS A 167 -14.58 6.85 -10.65
N GLY A 168 -14.84 7.65 -11.68
CA GLY A 168 -14.24 8.97 -11.86
C GLY A 168 -12.85 9.02 -12.50
N ILE A 169 -12.12 7.90 -12.59
CA ILE A 169 -10.76 7.86 -13.14
C ILE A 169 -10.73 8.30 -14.62
N ALA A 170 -11.71 7.88 -15.41
CA ALA A 170 -11.78 8.21 -16.83
C ALA A 170 -12.14 9.68 -17.13
N ARG A 171 -12.49 10.49 -16.10
CA ARG A 171 -13.03 11.86 -16.30
C ARG A 171 -11.97 12.88 -16.72
N LYS A 172 -10.76 12.81 -16.16
CA LYS A 172 -9.69 13.79 -16.42
C LYS A 172 -8.43 13.09 -16.92
N ARG A 173 -7.79 13.68 -17.93
CA ARG A 173 -6.53 13.16 -18.50
C ARG A 173 -5.47 12.88 -17.43
N LYS A 174 -5.29 13.78 -16.46
CA LYS A 174 -4.31 13.60 -15.36
C LYS A 174 -4.63 12.38 -14.49
N PHE A 175 -5.91 12.04 -14.28
CA PHE A 175 -6.31 10.85 -13.50
C PHE A 175 -6.04 9.58 -14.28
N ILE A 176 -6.33 9.57 -15.58
CA ILE A 176 -5.98 8.46 -16.48
C ILE A 176 -4.47 8.19 -16.44
N GLN A 177 -3.65 9.23 -16.60
CA GLN A 177 -2.19 9.10 -16.56
C GLN A 177 -1.69 8.56 -15.21
N THR A 178 -2.28 9.04 -14.11
CA THR A 178 -1.91 8.62 -12.76
C THR A 178 -2.29 7.16 -12.51
N PHE A 179 -3.48 6.76 -12.93
CA PHE A 179 -3.96 5.38 -12.81
C PHE A 179 -3.10 4.40 -13.60
N LEU A 180 -2.86 4.69 -14.89
CA LEU A 180 -2.06 3.80 -15.73
C LEU A 180 -0.62 3.71 -15.20
N ARG A 181 -0.05 4.81 -14.72
CA ARG A 181 1.30 4.82 -14.15
C ARG A 181 1.41 3.93 -12.92
N ALA A 182 0.45 4.00 -11.98
CA ALA A 182 0.42 3.09 -10.83
C ALA A 182 0.30 1.62 -11.26
N PHE A 183 -0.51 1.34 -12.29
CA PHE A 183 -0.64 -0.01 -12.85
C PHE A 183 0.71 -0.51 -13.42
N TRP A 184 1.44 0.32 -14.16
CA TRP A 184 2.77 -0.04 -14.66
C TRP A 184 3.84 -0.13 -13.57
N ASP A 185 3.71 0.67 -12.51
CA ASP A 185 4.61 0.61 -11.38
C ASP A 185 4.49 -0.72 -10.62
N ASP A 186 3.26 -1.15 -10.32
CA ASP A 186 3.01 -2.39 -9.58
C ASP A 186 3.10 -3.64 -10.48
N GLU A 187 2.32 -3.70 -11.57
CA GLU A 187 2.12 -4.92 -12.38
C GLU A 187 2.92 -4.93 -13.69
N GLY A 188 3.52 -3.80 -14.06
CA GLY A 188 4.20 -3.63 -15.34
C GLY A 188 5.48 -4.45 -15.45
N CYS A 189 5.66 -5.12 -16.58
CA CYS A 189 6.89 -5.81 -16.95
C CYS A 189 7.56 -5.11 -18.15
N ILE A 190 8.88 -4.93 -18.04
CA ILE A 190 9.72 -4.35 -19.11
C ILE A 190 10.82 -5.36 -19.41
N ALA A 191 10.74 -6.00 -20.58
CA ALA A 191 11.79 -6.89 -21.04
C ALA A 191 13.01 -6.09 -21.55
N GLN A 192 14.18 -6.75 -21.60
CA GLN A 192 15.38 -6.16 -22.21
C GLN A 192 15.18 -5.82 -23.70
N SER A 193 14.32 -6.56 -24.40
CA SER A 193 13.90 -6.29 -25.77
C SER A 193 12.95 -5.09 -25.90
N GLY A 194 12.67 -4.39 -24.81
CA GLY A 194 11.73 -3.26 -24.76
C GLY A 194 10.26 -3.63 -24.82
N ALA A 195 9.94 -4.94 -24.79
CA ALA A 195 8.55 -5.38 -24.69
C ALA A 195 7.95 -4.92 -23.35
N LEU A 196 6.85 -4.18 -23.44
CA LEU A 196 6.08 -3.68 -22.30
C LEU A 196 4.80 -4.50 -22.17
N THR A 197 4.64 -5.22 -21.05
CA THR A 197 3.44 -6.00 -20.76
C THR A 197 2.88 -5.74 -19.36
N LEU A 198 1.57 -5.84 -19.23
CA LEU A 198 0.81 -5.81 -17.98
C LEU A 198 0.00 -7.09 -17.85
N TYR A 199 -0.17 -7.57 -16.62
CA TYR A 199 -0.93 -8.77 -16.31
C TYR A 199 -2.08 -8.43 -15.36
N SER A 200 -3.24 -9.07 -15.53
CA SER A 200 -4.31 -9.04 -14.53
C SER A 200 -5.22 -10.27 -14.68
N ASN A 201 -5.83 -10.69 -13.58
CA ASN A 201 -6.89 -11.70 -13.61
C ASN A 201 -8.24 -11.11 -14.05
N SER A 202 -8.40 -9.79 -14.00
CA SER A 202 -9.62 -9.12 -14.43
C SER A 202 -9.57 -8.81 -15.93
N ARG A 203 -10.46 -9.43 -16.70
CA ARG A 203 -10.68 -9.11 -18.12
C ARG A 203 -11.15 -7.68 -18.27
N ARG A 204 -12.12 -7.27 -17.44
CA ARG A 204 -12.73 -5.94 -17.50
C ARG A 204 -11.68 -4.85 -17.27
N LEU A 205 -10.85 -5.00 -16.24
CA LEU A 205 -9.78 -4.05 -15.92
C LEU A 205 -8.78 -3.90 -17.06
N ILE A 206 -8.38 -5.01 -17.69
CA ILE A 206 -7.41 -5.00 -18.80
C ILE A 206 -8.00 -4.33 -20.05
N LEU A 207 -9.28 -4.57 -20.35
CA LEU A 207 -9.96 -3.90 -21.46
C LEU A 207 -10.14 -2.41 -21.20
N ASP A 208 -10.53 -2.03 -19.98
CA ASP A 208 -10.62 -0.62 -19.58
C ASP A 208 -9.24 0.06 -19.68
N ALA A 209 -8.18 -0.60 -19.19
CA ALA A 209 -6.82 -0.10 -19.31
C ALA A 209 -6.38 0.06 -20.77
N LYS A 210 -6.75 -0.86 -21.68
CA LYS A 210 -6.50 -0.69 -23.13
C LYS A 210 -7.15 0.59 -23.65
N GLN A 211 -8.44 0.80 -23.37
CA GLN A 211 -9.14 2.01 -23.80
C GLN A 211 -8.50 3.28 -23.26
N LEU A 212 -8.04 3.25 -22.00
CA LEU A 212 -7.33 4.37 -21.39
C LEU A 212 -5.97 4.67 -22.06
N HIS A 213 -5.21 3.65 -22.45
CA HIS A 213 -4.00 3.84 -23.24
C HIS A 213 -4.31 4.45 -24.61
N GLU A 214 -5.35 3.95 -25.29
CA GLU A 214 -5.78 4.43 -26.60
C GLU A 214 -6.24 5.89 -26.55
N LYS A 215 -6.94 6.32 -25.48
CA LYS A 215 -7.26 7.73 -25.22
C LYS A 215 -6.02 8.63 -25.05
N LEU A 216 -4.89 8.06 -24.65
CA LEU A 216 -3.60 8.74 -24.62
C LEU A 216 -2.82 8.60 -25.94
N GLY A 217 -3.41 7.97 -26.97
CA GLY A 217 -2.80 7.70 -28.27
C GLY A 217 -1.73 6.59 -28.21
N ILE A 218 -1.71 5.76 -27.17
CA ILE A 218 -0.77 4.65 -27.03
C ILE A 218 -1.45 3.39 -27.57
N ARG A 219 -0.84 2.79 -28.59
CA ARG A 219 -1.37 1.57 -29.22
C ARG A 219 -1.05 0.35 -28.38
N CYS A 220 -2.06 -0.44 -28.07
CA CYS A 220 -1.94 -1.66 -27.28
C CYS A 220 -2.64 -2.85 -27.97
N SER A 221 -2.31 -4.06 -27.55
CA SER A 221 -3.08 -5.27 -27.83
C SER A 221 -3.39 -5.99 -26.52
N VAL A 222 -4.48 -6.74 -26.50
CA VAL A 222 -4.87 -7.57 -25.36
C VAL A 222 -5.00 -9.00 -25.85
N TYR A 223 -4.46 -9.94 -25.08
CA TYR A 223 -4.60 -11.37 -25.34
C TYR A 223 -4.64 -12.14 -24.02
N ARG A 224 -5.11 -13.38 -24.05
CA ARG A 224 -5.15 -14.26 -22.88
C ARG A 224 -3.86 -15.07 -22.80
N LYS A 225 -3.31 -15.24 -21.60
CA LYS A 225 -2.16 -16.13 -21.33
C LYS A 225 -2.43 -16.93 -20.06
N LYS A 226 -2.64 -18.24 -20.21
CA LYS A 226 -3.08 -19.13 -19.12
C LYS A 226 -4.35 -18.59 -18.43
N SER A 227 -4.32 -18.41 -17.11
CA SER A 227 -5.42 -17.90 -16.29
C SER A 227 -5.53 -16.37 -16.25
N CYS A 228 -4.63 -15.62 -16.90
CA CYS A 228 -4.62 -14.15 -16.84
C CYS A 228 -4.77 -13.49 -18.22
N PHE A 229 -5.13 -12.22 -18.20
CA PHE A 229 -5.18 -11.34 -19.38
C PHE A 229 -3.93 -10.48 -19.43
N VAL A 230 -3.38 -10.32 -20.62
CA VAL A 230 -2.15 -9.57 -20.86
C VAL A 230 -2.46 -8.38 -21.76
N LEU A 231 -2.09 -7.19 -21.32
CA LEU A 231 -2.03 -6.00 -22.17
C LEU A 231 -0.58 -5.79 -22.60
N ARG A 232 -0.35 -5.65 -23.90
CA ARG A 232 0.96 -5.36 -24.48
C ARG A 232 0.92 -4.02 -25.19
N VAL A 233 1.88 -3.14 -24.88
CA VAL A 233 2.08 -1.93 -25.69
C VAL A 233 2.71 -2.37 -27.01
N LYS A 234 2.09 -2.00 -28.14
CA LYS A 234 2.62 -2.34 -29.46
C LYS A 234 4.00 -1.69 -29.63
N GLY A 235 4.92 -2.39 -30.28
CA GLY A 235 6.25 -1.87 -30.58
C GLY A 235 6.24 -0.65 -31.50
N GLY A 236 7.44 -0.17 -31.82
CA GLY A 236 7.66 1.03 -32.63
C GLY A 236 8.09 2.21 -31.77
N LEU A 237 9.20 2.84 -32.16
CA LEU A 237 9.90 3.86 -31.40
C LEU A 237 8.98 5.00 -30.93
N GLU A 238 8.16 5.54 -31.83
CA GLU A 238 7.25 6.64 -31.50
C GLU A 238 6.15 6.23 -30.50
N ASN A 239 5.62 5.02 -30.60
CA ASN A 239 4.60 4.54 -29.66
C ASN A 239 5.19 4.36 -28.25
N LEU A 240 6.42 3.86 -28.16
CA LEU A 240 7.13 3.67 -26.89
C LEU A 240 7.56 5.02 -26.27
N ARG A 241 8.03 5.98 -27.08
CA ARG A 241 8.30 7.36 -26.62
C ARG A 241 7.03 8.02 -26.09
N ARG A 242 5.91 7.83 -26.78
CA ARG A 242 4.60 8.32 -26.35
C ARG A 242 4.15 7.68 -25.03
N PHE A 243 4.38 6.37 -24.87
CA PHE A 243 4.17 5.68 -23.61
C PHE A 243 5.00 6.31 -22.48
N GLN A 244 6.32 6.44 -22.68
CA GLN A 244 7.24 6.99 -21.69
C GLN A 244 6.83 8.42 -21.28
N ARG A 245 6.48 9.27 -22.25
CA ARG A 245 6.09 10.67 -22.02
C ARG A 245 4.73 10.81 -21.34
N LYS A 246 3.72 10.03 -21.75
CA LYS A 246 2.33 10.22 -21.29
C LYS A 246 1.98 9.40 -20.06
N VAL A 247 2.53 8.20 -19.91
CA VAL A 247 2.28 7.30 -18.78
C VAL A 247 3.58 7.11 -18.01
N GLY A 248 4.57 6.45 -18.62
CA GLY A 248 5.84 6.14 -18.00
C GLY A 248 5.73 5.23 -16.77
N VAL A 249 6.86 5.02 -16.13
CA VAL A 249 7.02 4.33 -14.84
C VAL A 249 7.84 5.23 -13.93
N THR A 250 7.61 5.17 -12.62
CA THR A 250 8.25 6.08 -11.67
C THR A 250 9.32 5.39 -10.85
N GLU A 251 8.96 4.96 -9.65
CA GLU A 251 9.89 4.46 -8.64
C GLU A 251 9.98 2.94 -8.63
N SER A 252 9.18 2.25 -9.43
CA SER A 252 9.18 0.80 -9.54
C SER A 252 10.54 0.24 -9.97
N ILE A 253 10.86 -0.92 -9.39
CA ILE A 253 12.07 -1.69 -9.68
C ILE A 253 11.70 -3.02 -10.34
N ILE A 254 12.67 -3.64 -10.99
CA ILE A 254 12.54 -4.99 -11.53
C ILE A 254 12.91 -5.97 -10.43
N VAL A 255 11.98 -6.86 -10.07
CA VAL A 255 12.17 -7.83 -8.96
C VAL A 255 12.59 -9.24 -9.43
N ARG A 256 12.62 -9.47 -10.75
CA ARG A 256 12.92 -10.77 -11.38
C ARG A 256 13.62 -10.59 -12.72
N GLY A 257 14.43 -11.58 -13.12
CA GLY A 257 15.10 -11.63 -14.42
C GLY A 257 16.45 -10.90 -14.44
N LYS A 258 17.01 -10.71 -15.64
CA LYS A 258 18.39 -10.22 -15.83
C LYS A 258 18.64 -8.79 -15.35
N ALA A 259 17.60 -7.95 -15.31
CA ALA A 259 17.70 -6.54 -14.91
C ALA A 259 17.23 -6.31 -13.46
N ILE A 260 17.31 -7.34 -12.61
CA ILE A 260 16.89 -7.29 -11.21
C ILE A 260 17.55 -6.13 -10.46
N GLY A 261 16.79 -5.45 -9.60
CA GLY A 261 17.21 -4.27 -8.84
C GLY A 261 17.19 -2.96 -9.64
N SER A 262 17.21 -3.02 -10.98
CA SER A 262 17.18 -1.83 -11.82
C SER A 262 15.82 -1.14 -11.78
N LYS A 263 15.81 0.19 -11.86
CA LYS A 263 14.57 0.97 -12.02
C LYS A 263 13.96 0.67 -13.39
N LYS A 264 12.66 0.36 -13.43
CA LYS A 264 11.94 0.08 -14.70
C LYS A 264 12.12 1.24 -15.71
N ARG A 265 12.09 2.50 -15.22
CA ARG A 265 12.28 3.70 -16.04
C ARG A 265 13.63 3.73 -16.76
N ALA A 266 14.70 3.30 -16.08
CA ALA A 266 16.05 3.33 -16.61
C ALA A 266 16.22 2.27 -17.71
N VAL A 267 15.68 1.06 -17.47
CA VAL A 267 15.70 -0.01 -18.48
C VAL A 267 14.98 0.41 -19.76
N LEU A 268 13.81 1.03 -19.65
CA LEU A 268 13.10 1.54 -20.82
C LEU A 268 13.86 2.68 -21.51
N ALA A 269 14.46 3.61 -20.75
CA ALA A 269 15.23 4.71 -21.31
C ALA A 269 16.45 4.20 -22.10
N ASN A 270 17.18 3.24 -21.55
CA ASN A 270 18.35 2.63 -22.21
C ASN A 270 17.94 1.91 -23.51
N PHE A 271 16.81 1.20 -23.49
CA PHE A 271 16.26 0.57 -24.69
C PHE A 271 15.88 1.60 -25.77
N LEU A 272 15.31 2.75 -25.39
CA LEU A 272 14.95 3.79 -26.35
C LEU A 272 16.16 4.55 -26.90
N ALA A 273 17.25 4.63 -26.14
CA ALA A 273 18.49 5.25 -26.57
C ALA A 273 19.19 4.41 -27.65
N SER A 274 19.13 3.07 -27.58
CA SER A 274 19.77 2.20 -28.57
C SER A 274 19.18 2.28 -29.98
N TYR A 275 17.98 2.84 -30.13
CA TYR A 275 17.40 3.16 -31.45
C TYR A 275 18.06 4.35 -32.15
N LYS A 276 18.78 5.21 -31.43
CA LYS A 276 19.51 6.35 -32.04
C LYS A 276 20.86 5.93 -32.63
N SER A 277 21.34 4.74 -32.28
CA SER A 277 22.65 4.21 -32.68
C SER A 277 22.56 3.22 -33.84
N LYS A 278 21.39 3.10 -34.47
CA LYS A 278 21.12 2.30 -35.67
C LYS A 278 20.49 3.20 -36.71
#